data_AF-A0A1G7QMY3-F1
#
_entry.id   AF-A0A1G7QMY3-F1
#
_cell.length_a   1.000
_cell.length_b   1.000
_cell.length_c   1.000
_cell.angle_alpha   90.00
_cell.angle_beta   90.00
_cell.angle_gamma   90.00
#
_symmetry.space_group_name_H-M   'P 1'
#
loop_
_entity.id
_entity.type
_entity.pdbx_description
1 polymer ?
#
loop_
_entity_poly.entity_id
_entity_poly.type
_entity_poly.pdbx_seq_one_letter_code
_entity_poly.pdbx_strand_id
1 'polypeptide(L)'
;MGAQRVEAAGPASLPLRTIGDIRAALRSGHGFPGDREAFEADMQRALEASSETDLKAVAAVIVDYRGRIRLYQDPDFDTAVQEGIELAARLKQEAGDQ
;
A
#
# COMPACT_ATOMS: atom_id res chain seq x y z
N MET A 1 16.50 -36.09 15.56
CA MET A 1 15.30 -35.78 14.75
C MET A 1 15.25 -34.27 14.58
N GLY A 2 15.60 -33.76 13.40
CA GLY A 2 15.61 -32.32 13.11
C GLY A 2 14.20 -31.87 12.74
N ALA A 3 13.64 -30.92 13.48
CA ALA A 3 12.39 -30.28 13.11
C ALA A 3 12.65 -29.35 11.93
N GLN A 4 12.27 -29.80 10.74
CA GLN A 4 12.28 -28.99 9.54
C GLN A 4 11.14 -27.97 9.70
N ARG A 5 11.51 -26.73 10.07
CA ARG A 5 10.59 -25.59 10.05
C ARG A 5 10.10 -25.46 8.61
N VAL A 6 8.83 -25.80 8.38
CA VAL A 6 8.15 -25.48 7.14
C VAL A 6 8.03 -23.96 7.13
N GLU A 7 8.92 -23.30 6.40
CA GLU A 7 8.68 -21.93 6.00
C GLU A 7 7.41 -21.97 5.14
N ALA A 8 6.29 -21.56 5.73
CA ALA A 8 5.08 -21.33 4.97
C ALA A 8 5.45 -20.29 3.91
N ALA A 9 5.45 -20.69 2.64
CA ALA A 9 5.62 -19.77 1.54
C ALA A 9 4.60 -18.64 1.76
N GLY A 10 5.09 -17.43 2.03
CA GLY A 10 4.25 -16.25 2.17
C GLY A 10 3.34 -16.12 0.93
N PRO A 11 2.17 -15.46 1.07
CA PRO A 11 1.26 -15.30 -0.06
C PRO A 11 2.04 -14.75 -1.27
N ALA A 12 1.88 -15.43 -2.41
CA ALA A 12 2.56 -15.04 -3.63
C ALA A 12 2.17 -13.58 -3.96
N SER A 13 3.17 -12.69 -3.98
CA SER A 13 2.98 -11.27 -4.25
C SER A 13 2.21 -11.05 -5.55
N LEU A 14 1.16 -10.21 -5.52
CA LEU A 14 0.37 -9.94 -6.71
C LEU A 14 1.27 -9.35 -7.83
N PRO A 15 1.19 -9.88 -9.07
CA PRO A 15 1.95 -9.35 -10.18
C PRO A 15 1.32 -8.03 -10.70
N LEU A 16 1.64 -6.91 -10.04
CA LEU A 16 1.15 -5.56 -10.39
C LEU A 16 1.95 -4.94 -11.55
N ARG A 17 1.75 -5.42 -12.77
CA ARG A 17 2.52 -5.00 -13.96
C ARG A 17 1.80 -3.95 -14.79
N THR A 18 0.48 -3.88 -14.71
CA THR A 18 -0.37 -3.02 -15.52
C THR A 18 -1.35 -2.22 -14.65
N ILE A 19 -1.92 -1.16 -15.21
CA ILE A 19 -3.04 -0.41 -14.60
C ILE A 19 -4.23 -1.37 -14.34
N GLY A 20 -4.45 -2.34 -15.25
CA GLY A 20 -5.48 -3.35 -15.10
C GLY A 20 -5.27 -4.22 -13.86
N ASP A 21 -4.03 -4.59 -13.56
CA ASP A 21 -3.68 -5.38 -12.37
C ASP A 21 -3.94 -4.59 -11.08
N ILE A 22 -3.62 -3.29 -11.08
CA ILE A 22 -3.90 -2.40 -9.95
C ILE A 22 -5.41 -2.29 -9.72
N ARG A 23 -6.20 -2.04 -10.77
CA ARG A 23 -7.67 -2.01 -10.69
C ARG A 23 -8.24 -3.32 -10.19
N ALA A 24 -7.73 -4.45 -10.68
CA ALA A 24 -8.17 -5.77 -10.24
C ALA A 24 -7.87 -6.00 -8.75
N ALA A 25 -6.65 -5.69 -8.32
CA ALA A 25 -6.23 -5.81 -6.92
C ALA A 25 -7.10 -4.95 -5.98
N LEU A 26 -7.36 -3.69 -6.34
CA LEU A 26 -8.22 -2.80 -5.54
C LEU A 26 -9.67 -3.28 -5.49
N ARG A 27 -10.22 -3.77 -6.61
CA ARG A 27 -11.57 -4.38 -6.61
C ARG A 27 -11.65 -5.64 -5.75
N SER A 28 -10.56 -6.39 -5.66
CA SER A 28 -10.44 -7.58 -4.81
C SER A 28 -10.14 -7.26 -3.35
N GLY A 29 -10.04 -5.97 -2.97
CA GLY A 29 -9.83 -5.56 -1.58
C GLY A 29 -8.38 -5.59 -1.11
N HIS A 30 -7.40 -5.63 -2.02
CA HIS A 30 -5.98 -5.65 -1.67
C HIS A 30 -5.37 -4.25 -1.44
N GLY A 31 -6.18 -3.25 -1.15
CA GLY A 31 -5.73 -1.88 -0.88
C GLY A 31 -6.39 -1.33 0.39
N PHE A 32 -5.97 -0.14 0.81
CA PHE A 32 -6.55 0.50 1.97
C PHE A 32 -8.01 0.90 1.72
N PRO A 33 -8.84 1.04 2.77
CA PRO A 33 -10.22 1.49 2.62
C PRO A 33 -10.31 2.80 1.82
N GLY A 34 -11.08 2.79 0.73
CA GLY A 34 -11.26 3.93 -0.17
C GLY A 34 -10.24 4.05 -1.31
N ASP A 35 -9.18 3.23 -1.33
CA ASP A 35 -8.16 3.29 -2.40
C ASP A 35 -8.76 3.01 -3.79
N ARG A 36 -9.83 2.21 -3.89
CA ARG A 36 -10.48 1.90 -5.18
C ARG A 36 -11.03 3.17 -5.84
N GLU A 37 -11.82 3.94 -5.12
CA GLU A 37 -12.45 5.16 -5.62
C GLU A 37 -11.40 6.27 -5.79
N ALA A 38 -10.47 6.38 -4.84
CA ALA A 38 -9.41 7.37 -4.88
C ALA A 38 -8.47 7.15 -6.09
N PHE A 39 -8.12 5.89 -6.40
CA PHE A 39 -7.27 5.56 -7.54
C PHE A 39 -7.84 6.06 -8.86
N GLU A 40 -9.12 5.82 -9.12
CA GLU A 40 -9.74 6.26 -10.38
C GLU A 40 -9.85 7.78 -10.44
N ALA A 41 -10.17 8.45 -9.33
CA ALA A 41 -10.22 9.91 -9.27
C ALA A 41 -8.83 10.54 -9.51
N ASP A 42 -7.79 9.99 -8.89
CA ASP A 42 -6.41 10.47 -9.04
C ASP A 42 -5.86 10.18 -10.45
N MET A 43 -6.15 9.01 -11.01
CA MET A 43 -5.80 8.68 -12.39
C MET A 43 -6.49 9.60 -13.39
N GLN A 44 -7.78 9.88 -13.22
CA GLN A 44 -8.51 10.81 -14.08
C GLN A 44 -7.90 12.21 -14.01
N ARG A 45 -7.69 12.74 -12.80
CA ARG A 45 -7.07 14.04 -12.60
C ARG A 45 -5.67 14.12 -13.23
N ALA A 46 -4.87 13.07 -13.05
CA ALA A 46 -3.52 13.02 -13.61
C ALA A 46 -3.55 13.00 -15.14
N LEU A 47 -4.47 12.25 -15.76
CA LEU A 47 -4.64 12.22 -17.22
C LEU A 47 -5.09 13.57 -17.77
N GLU A 48 -6.05 14.23 -17.13
CA GLU A 48 -6.55 15.55 -17.56
C GLU A 48 -5.51 16.67 -17.44
N ALA A 49 -4.63 16.59 -16.44
CA ALA A 49 -3.57 17.57 -16.21
C ALA A 49 -2.30 17.31 -17.04
N SER A 50 -2.16 16.11 -17.61
CA SER A 50 -0.97 15.71 -18.35
C SER A 50 -1.04 16.14 -19.81
N SER A 51 0.10 16.47 -20.40
CA SER A 51 0.20 16.63 -21.86
C SER A 51 0.42 15.27 -22.52
N GLU A 52 0.20 15.19 -23.84
CA GLU A 52 0.46 13.97 -24.62
C GLU A 52 1.93 13.50 -24.50
N THR A 53 2.86 14.42 -24.25
CA THR A 53 4.30 14.14 -24.18
C THR A 53 4.85 14.04 -22.76
N ASP A 54 4.06 14.34 -21.72
CA ASP A 54 4.49 14.25 -20.33
C ASP A 54 3.42 13.59 -19.45
N LEU A 55 3.64 12.32 -19.14
CA LEU A 55 2.75 11.48 -18.32
C LEU A 55 3.34 11.19 -16.92
N LYS A 56 4.29 11.99 -16.43
CA LYS A 56 4.92 11.76 -15.12
C LYS A 56 3.92 11.70 -13.97
N ALA A 57 2.88 12.55 -14.00
CA ALA A 57 1.85 12.56 -12.98
C ALA A 57 1.08 11.22 -12.95
N VAL A 58 0.73 10.69 -14.12
CA VAL A 58 0.08 9.37 -14.25
C VAL A 58 1.00 8.26 -13.72
N ALA A 59 2.29 8.29 -14.08
CA ALA A 59 3.26 7.33 -13.58
C ALA A 59 3.40 7.39 -12.05
N ALA A 60 3.36 8.57 -11.45
CA ALA A 60 3.42 8.75 -10.00
C ALA A 60 2.22 8.11 -9.30
N VAL A 61 0.99 8.31 -9.81
CA VAL A 61 -0.22 7.65 -9.29
C VAL A 61 -0.09 6.13 -9.36
N ILE A 62 0.35 5.58 -10.49
CA ILE A 62 0.55 4.13 -10.65
C ILE A 62 1.56 3.58 -9.64
N VAL A 63 2.68 4.28 -9.42
CA VAL A 63 3.72 3.87 -8.48
C VAL A 63 3.22 3.91 -7.04
N ASP A 64 2.50 4.97 -6.66
CA ASP A 64 1.93 5.14 -5.32
C ASP A 64 0.97 4.00 -4.97
N TYR A 65 -0.07 3.78 -5.78
CA TYR A 65 -1.07 2.74 -5.50
C TYR A 65 -0.49 1.33 -5.59
N ARG A 66 0.49 1.08 -6.48
CA ARG A 66 1.23 -0.18 -6.47
C ARG A 66 2.00 -0.38 -5.15
N GLY A 67 2.58 0.69 -4.60
CA GLY A 67 3.23 0.69 -3.29
C GLY A 67 2.25 0.37 -2.17
N ARG A 68 1.10 1.04 -2.14
CA ARG A 68 0.04 0.82 -1.14
C ARG A 68 -0.47 -0.61 -1.13
N ILE A 69 -0.77 -1.17 -2.31
CA ILE A 69 -1.24 -2.57 -2.42
C ILE A 69 -0.20 -3.55 -1.89
N ARG A 70 1.09 -3.31 -2.16
CA ARG A 70 2.18 -4.15 -1.64
C ARG A 70 2.31 -4.03 -0.12
N LEU A 71 2.20 -2.81 0.40
CA LEU A 71 2.26 -2.55 1.84
C LEU A 71 1.09 -3.22 2.56
N TYR A 72 -0.12 -3.14 2.02
CA TYR A 72 -1.29 -3.80 2.58
C TYR A 72 -1.20 -5.33 2.56
N GLN A 73 -0.40 -5.90 1.66
CA GLN A 73 -0.14 -7.35 1.59
C GLN A 73 1.04 -7.79 2.44
N ASP A 74 1.76 -6.86 3.06
CA ASP A 74 2.85 -7.20 3.95
C ASP A 74 2.28 -7.85 5.23
N PRO A 75 2.62 -9.12 5.52
CA PRO A 75 2.10 -9.82 6.69
C PRO A 75 2.46 -9.13 8.01
N ASP A 76 3.53 -8.34 8.04
CA ASP A 76 3.98 -7.63 9.24
C ASP A 76 3.40 -6.21 9.35
N PHE A 77 2.56 -5.80 8.39
CA PHE A 77 2.01 -4.44 8.33
C PHE A 77 1.23 -4.06 9.60
N ASP A 78 0.28 -4.91 10.01
CA ASP A 78 -0.56 -4.63 11.17
C ASP A 78 0.26 -4.55 12.46
N THR A 79 1.28 -5.39 12.59
CA THR A 79 2.22 -5.36 13.72
C THR A 79 3.01 -4.07 13.73
N ALA A 80 3.60 -3.67 12.61
CA ALA A 80 4.36 -2.42 12.51
C ALA A 80 3.50 -1.18 12.80
N VAL A 81 2.23 -1.18 12.36
CA VAL A 81 1.27 -0.11 12.68
C VAL A 81 1.00 -0.06 14.19
N GLN A 82 0.73 -1.20 14.82
CA GLN A 82 0.45 -1.27 16.24
C GLN A 82 1.64 -0.79 17.09
N GLU A 83 2.86 -1.23 16.75
CA GLU A 83 4.08 -0.77 17.40
C GLU A 83 4.26 0.75 17.28
N GLY A 84 3.97 1.31 16.10
CA GLY A 84 4.01 2.76 15.88
C GLY A 84 2.99 3.53 16.73
N ILE A 85 1.77 3.01 16.88
CA ILE A 85 0.73 3.60 17.73
C ILE A 85 1.18 3.60 19.20
N GLU A 86 1.73 2.48 19.68
CA GLU A 86 2.24 2.35 21.04
C GLU A 86 3.41 3.30 21.32
N LEU A 87 4.35 3.39 20.39
CA LEU A 87 5.47 4.33 20.49
C LEU A 87 4.98 5.78 20.54
N ALA A 88 4.04 6.16 19.67
CA ALA A 88 3.47 7.50 19.66
C ALA A 88 2.72 7.83 20.96
N ALA A 89 2.02 6.85 21.54
CA ALA A 89 1.36 7.00 22.84
C ALA A 89 2.37 7.25 23.97
N ARG A 90 3.48 6.48 23.99
CA ARG A 90 4.56 6.67 24.98
C ARG A 90 5.22 8.04 24.88
N LEU A 91 5.56 8.47 23.67
CA LEU A 91 6.18 9.79 23.45
C LEU A 91 5.26 10.93 23.92
N LYS A 92 3.94 10.79 23.76
CA LYS A 92 2.96 11.78 24.26
C LYS A 92 2.90 11.81 25.79
N GLN A 93 3.06 10.67 26.46
CA GLN A 93 3.11 10.60 27.93
C GLN A 93 4.38 11.25 28.46
N GLU A 94 5.54 10.89 27.89
CA GLU A 94 6.84 11.45 28.27
C GLU A 94 6.96 12.98 28.01
N ALA A 95 6.21 13.50 27.03
CA ALA A 95 6.12 14.93 26.75
C ALA A 95 5.10 15.69 27.64
N GLY A 96 4.15 15.00 28.26
CA GLY A 96 3.14 15.58 29.15
C GLY A 96 3.55 15.55 30.64
N ASP A 97 4.54 14.73 31.00
CA ASP A 97 5.10 14.62 32.35
C ASP A 97 6.26 15.61 32.63
N GLN A 98 6.47 16.59 31.73
CA GLN A 98 7.40 17.72 31.86
C GLN A 98 6.65 19.04 31.97
#